data_AF-A0A3M6VDJ1-F1
#
_entry.id   AF-A0A3M6VDJ1-F1
#
_cell.length_a   1.000
_cell.length_b   1.000
_cell.length_c   1.000
_cell.angle_alpha   90.00
_cell.angle_beta   90.00
_cell.angle_gamma   90.00
#
_symmetry.space_group_name_H-M   'P 1'
#
loop_
_entity.id
_entity.type
_entity.pdbx_description
1 polymer ?
#
loop_
_entity_poly.entity_id
_entity_poly.type
_entity_poly.pdbx_seq_one_letter_code
_entity_poly.pdbx_strand_id
1 'polypeptide(L)'
;MYARAEERGRPCIFLHFGVSAVARSVKLEQVGYNVADFRIPDERGYVAKDEVIHEGEPDNMTTEVPLEEMLMTLQAMHLGVSISTDPVGYAKLHAPASLRVQYTNP
;
A
#
# COMPACT_ATOMS: atom_id res chain seq x y z
N MET A 1 7.91 7.70 11.22
CA MET A 1 7.11 6.63 11.89
C MET A 1 7.88 5.32 11.93
N TYR A 2 8.46 4.88 10.81
CA TYR A 2 9.29 3.67 10.73
C TYR A 2 10.42 3.58 11.77
N ALA A 3 11.31 4.58 11.83
CA ALA A 3 12.41 4.58 12.79
C ALA A 3 11.96 4.41 14.27
N ARG A 4 10.86 5.06 14.67
CA ARG A 4 10.29 4.91 16.03
C ARG A 4 9.68 3.53 16.30
N ALA A 5 9.22 2.85 15.26
CA ALA A 5 8.69 1.49 15.37
C ALA A 5 9.84 0.48 15.47
N GLU A 6 10.89 0.67 14.67
CA GLU A 6 12.12 -0.13 14.70
C GLU A 6 12.82 -0.04 16.07
N GLU A 7 12.92 1.16 16.65
CA GLU A 7 13.49 1.39 17.99
C GLU A 7 12.78 0.60 19.11
N ARG A 8 11.50 0.24 18.93
CA ARG A 8 10.71 -0.44 19.97
C ARG A 8 10.97 -1.95 20.04
N GLY A 9 11.67 -2.54 19.06
CA GLY A 9 12.02 -3.96 19.05
C GLY A 9 10.82 -4.91 19.14
N ARG A 10 9.65 -4.49 18.65
CA ARG A 10 8.42 -5.29 18.67
C ARG A 10 7.90 -5.47 17.23
N PRO A 11 7.25 -6.60 16.92
CA PRO A 11 6.57 -6.78 15.64
C PRO A 11 5.61 -5.61 15.38
N CYS A 12 5.75 -4.99 14.22
CA CYS A 12 4.93 -3.86 13.80
C CYS A 12 4.32 -4.16 12.43
N ILE A 13 3.05 -3.78 12.27
CA ILE A 13 2.32 -3.84 11.01
C ILE A 13 2.01 -2.40 10.60
N PHE A 14 2.34 -2.04 9.35
CA PHE A 14 2.05 -0.73 8.77
C PHE A 14 0.90 -0.83 7.77
N LEU A 15 -0.30 -0.41 8.18
CA LEU A 15 -1.46 -0.36 7.31
C LEU A 15 -1.65 1.05 6.74
N HIS A 16 -1.72 1.14 5.42
CA HIS A 16 -1.97 2.39 4.70
C HIS A 16 -3.39 2.42 4.16
N PHE A 17 -4.07 3.54 4.34
CA PHE A 17 -5.42 3.75 3.84
C PHE A 17 -5.39 4.88 2.81
N GLY A 18 -6.00 4.61 1.65
CA GLY A 18 -6.16 5.58 0.58
C GLY A 18 -7.63 5.72 0.19
N VAL A 19 -7.95 6.83 -0.47
CA VAL A 19 -9.29 7.08 -1.03
C VAL A 19 -9.23 6.88 -2.54
N SER A 20 -10.18 6.11 -3.07
CA SER A 20 -10.38 5.96 -4.51
C SER A 20 -11.73 6.57 -4.90
N ALA A 21 -11.70 7.56 -5.80
CA ALA A 21 -12.89 8.26 -6.25
C ALA A 21 -13.88 7.37 -7.03
N VAL A 22 -13.42 6.23 -7.54
CA VAL A 22 -14.22 5.31 -8.37
C VAL A 22 -14.56 4.00 -7.67
N ALA A 23 -13.91 3.68 -6.55
CA ALA A 23 -14.18 2.45 -5.83
C ALA A 23 -15.55 2.51 -5.14
N ARG A 24 -16.34 1.44 -5.28
CA ARG A 24 -17.64 1.26 -4.60
C ARG A 24 -17.56 0.30 -3.40
N SER A 25 -16.37 -0.21 -3.12
CA SER A 25 -16.08 -1.23 -2.13
C SER A 25 -14.68 -1.00 -1.59
N VAL A 26 -14.37 -1.56 -0.42
CA VAL A 26 -12.99 -1.60 0.09
C VAL A 26 -12.15 -2.49 -0.82
N LYS A 27 -10.93 -2.05 -1.11
CA LYS A 27 -9.93 -2.80 -1.88
C LYS A 27 -8.75 -3.13 -0.97
N LEU A 28 -8.44 -4.41 -0.88
CA LEU A 28 -7.23 -4.88 -0.22
C LEU A 28 -6.14 -5.01 -1.29
N GLU A 29 -5.17 -4.09 -1.29
CA GLU A 29 -4.12 -4.06 -2.31
C GLU A 29 -3.07 -5.15 -2.04
N GLN A 30 -2.82 -6.00 -3.04
CA GLN A 30 -1.83 -7.08 -2.97
C GLN A 30 -0.43 -6.62 -3.39
N VAL A 31 -0.35 -5.67 -4.32
CA VAL A 31 0.91 -5.26 -4.97
C VAL A 31 1.06 -3.74 -4.91
N GLY A 32 2.25 -3.28 -4.53
CA GLY A 32 2.69 -1.90 -4.69
C GLY A 32 3.76 -1.80 -5.78
N TYR A 33 3.72 -0.74 -6.60
CA TYR A 33 4.65 -0.53 -7.71
C TYR A 33 5.63 0.59 -7.40
N ASN A 34 6.89 0.42 -7.76
CA ASN A 34 7.98 1.39 -7.56
C ASN A 34 7.99 2.48 -8.66
N VAL A 35 6.83 3.04 -8.98
CA VAL A 35 6.68 4.09 -9.99
C VAL A 35 5.69 5.15 -9.54
N ALA A 36 6.09 6.41 -9.70
CA ALA A 36 5.26 7.59 -9.51
C ALA A 36 4.74 8.11 -10.86
N ASP A 37 3.42 8.08 -11.03
CA ASP A 37 2.74 8.54 -12.25
C ASP A 37 1.36 9.12 -11.87
N PHE A 38 1.33 10.43 -11.68
CA PHE A 38 0.14 11.12 -11.17
C PHE A 38 -0.67 11.70 -12.32
N ARG A 39 -2.00 11.51 -12.28
CA ARG A 39 -2.91 12.15 -13.25
C ARG A 39 -3.16 13.62 -12.92
N ILE A 40 -3.12 13.97 -11.63
CA ILE A 40 -3.34 15.32 -11.10
C ILE A 40 -2.14 15.77 -10.27
N PRO A 41 -1.92 17.08 -10.08
CA PRO A 41 -0.89 17.56 -9.17
C PRO A 41 -1.14 17.11 -7.74
N ASP A 42 -0.04 16.88 -7.01
CA ASP A 42 -0.10 16.77 -5.57
C ASP A 42 -0.43 18.13 -4.90
N GLU A 43 -0.56 18.13 -3.58
CA GLU A 43 -0.87 19.34 -2.79
C GLU A 43 0.18 20.46 -2.92
N ARG A 44 1.37 20.15 -3.46
CA ARG A 44 2.46 21.10 -3.71
C ARG A 44 2.56 21.50 -5.18
N GLY A 45 1.65 21.02 -6.03
CA GLY A 45 1.61 21.29 -7.46
C GLY A 45 2.56 20.42 -8.29
N TYR A 46 3.21 19.41 -7.69
CA TYR A 46 4.10 18.50 -8.41
C TYR A 46 3.30 17.41 -9.13
N VAL A 47 3.70 17.08 -10.36
CA VAL A 47 3.09 16.02 -11.18
C VAL A 47 4.19 15.07 -11.65
N ALA A 48 4.40 14.00 -10.90
CA ALA A 48 5.36 12.95 -11.29
C ALA A 48 4.89 12.23 -12.56
N LYS A 49 5.81 11.92 -13.47
CA LYS A 49 5.52 11.22 -14.73
C LYS A 49 6.53 10.10 -15.00
N ASP A 50 6.09 8.86 -14.73
CA ASP A 50 6.88 7.63 -14.97
C ASP A 50 8.24 7.66 -14.25
N GLU A 51 8.23 8.12 -13.00
CA GLU A 51 9.43 8.31 -12.19
C GLU A 51 9.62 7.13 -11.22
N VAL A 52 10.83 6.59 -11.13
CA VAL A 52 11.18 5.58 -10.13
C VAL A 52 11.18 6.22 -8.74
N ILE A 53 10.60 5.55 -7.76
CA ILE A 53 10.47 6.12 -6.40
C ILE A 53 11.72 5.81 -5.57
N HIS A 54 12.19 4.56 -5.63
CA HIS A 54 13.41 4.12 -4.96
C HIS A 54 14.33 3.41 -5.95
N GLU A 55 15.39 4.10 -6.34
CA GLU A 55 16.45 3.54 -7.19
C GLU A 55 17.09 2.31 -6.55
N GLY A 56 17.27 1.26 -7.34
CA GLY A 56 17.87 0.00 -6.91
C GLY A 56 16.95 -0.97 -6.16
N GLU A 57 15.68 -0.59 -5.90
CA GLU A 57 14.65 -1.47 -5.35
C GLU A 57 13.82 -2.14 -6.47
N PRO A 58 13.15 -3.27 -6.20
CA PRO A 58 12.32 -3.96 -7.20
C PRO A 58 11.21 -3.10 -7.79
N ASP A 59 10.80 -3.37 -9.04
CA ASP A 59 9.71 -2.67 -9.73
C ASP A 59 8.35 -2.78 -9.01
N ASN A 60 8.18 -3.83 -8.21
CA ASN A 60 7.00 -4.06 -7.41
C ASN A 60 7.32 -4.87 -6.14
N MET A 61 6.41 -4.78 -5.16
CA MET A 61 6.44 -5.58 -3.95
C MET A 61 5.05 -6.11 -3.61
N THR A 62 5.01 -7.34 -3.10
CA THR A 62 3.78 -7.98 -2.63
C THR A 62 3.63 -7.77 -1.13
N THR A 63 2.40 -7.53 -0.69
CA THR A 63 2.08 -7.39 0.73
C THR A 63 2.33 -8.68 1.52
N GLU A 64 2.75 -8.53 2.77
CA GLU A 64 3.02 -9.65 3.69
C GLU A 64 1.87 -9.90 4.68
N VAL A 65 0.82 -9.09 4.69
CA VAL A 65 -0.39 -9.39 5.50
C VAL A 65 -1.24 -10.49 4.85
N PRO A 66 -1.94 -11.31 5.65
CA PRO A 66 -2.77 -12.40 5.14
C PRO A 66 -4.08 -11.85 4.54
N LEU A 67 -4.04 -11.45 3.27
CA LEU A 67 -5.16 -10.81 2.60
C LEU A 67 -6.41 -11.69 2.53
N GLU A 68 -6.25 -13.00 2.34
CA GLU A 68 -7.35 -13.94 2.25
C GLU A 68 -8.10 -14.05 3.60
N GLU A 69 -7.37 -14.10 4.71
CA GLU A 69 -7.94 -14.13 6.06
C GLU A 69 -8.65 -12.81 6.41
N MET A 70 -8.02 -11.70 6.03
CA MET A 70 -8.63 -10.36 6.16
C MET A 70 -9.91 -10.27 5.34
N LEU A 71 -9.89 -10.76 4.10
CA LEU A 71 -11.06 -10.77 3.21
C LEU A 71 -12.21 -11.56 3.83
N MET A 72 -11.96 -12.79 4.28
CA MET A 72 -12.98 -13.62 4.92
C MET A 72 -13.58 -12.93 6.15
N THR A 73 -12.74 -12.36 7.01
CA THR A 73 -13.17 -11.66 8.22
C THR A 73 -14.05 -10.45 7.89
N LEU A 74 -13.63 -9.64 6.92
CA LEU A 74 -14.36 -8.43 6.53
C LEU A 74 -15.67 -8.75 5.78
N GLN A 75 -15.69 -9.80 4.96
CA GLN A 75 -16.91 -10.28 4.29
C GLN A 75 -17.94 -10.82 5.29
N ALA A 76 -17.51 -11.51 6.35
CA ALA A 76 -18.38 -11.95 7.43
C ALA A 76 -19.06 -10.77 8.16
N MET A 77 -18.44 -9.59 8.14
CA MET A 77 -19.00 -8.34 8.67
C MET A 77 -19.94 -7.63 7.67
N HIS A 78 -20.29 -8.28 6.55
CA HIS A 78 -21.12 -7.73 5.47
C HIS A 78 -20.54 -6.46 4.83
N LEU A 79 -19.23 -6.28 4.89
CA LEU A 79 -18.54 -5.21 4.16
C LEU A 79 -18.32 -5.62 2.71
N GLY A 80 -18.66 -4.74 1.77
CA GLY A 80 -18.25 -4.89 0.38
C GLY A 80 -16.74 -4.74 0.29
N VAL A 81 -16.02 -5.87 0.19
CA VAL A 81 -14.56 -5.92 0.13
C VAL A 81 -14.09 -6.92 -0.92
N SER A 82 -12.97 -6.63 -1.57
CA SER A 82 -12.31 -7.52 -2.53
C SER A 82 -10.80 -7.28 -2.53
N ILE A 83 -10.03 -8.30 -2.87
CA ILE A 83 -8.59 -8.15 -3.15
C ILE A 83 -8.40 -7.46 -4.50
N SER A 84 -7.40 -6.59 -4.58
CA SER A 84 -7.00 -5.84 -5.75
C SER A 84 -5.55 -6.13 -6.09
N THR A 85 -5.30 -6.46 -7.35
CA THR A 85 -3.95 -6.60 -7.93
C THR A 85 -3.58 -5.39 -8.78
N ASP A 86 -4.48 -4.42 -8.94
CA ASP A 86 -4.31 -3.23 -9.76
C ASP A 86 -4.71 -1.99 -8.95
N PRO A 87 -3.75 -1.26 -8.35
CA PRO A 87 -4.05 -0.05 -7.63
C PRO A 87 -4.57 1.00 -8.62
N VAL A 88 -5.86 1.31 -8.51
CA VAL A 88 -6.58 2.10 -9.51
C VAL A 88 -5.90 3.45 -9.74
N GLY A 89 -5.51 3.71 -11.00
CA GLY A 89 -4.62 4.77 -11.47
C GLY A 89 -5.04 6.25 -11.30
N TYR A 90 -5.69 6.66 -10.22
CA TYR A 90 -5.88 8.09 -9.90
C TYR A 90 -4.74 8.70 -9.09
N ALA A 91 -3.87 7.85 -8.56
CA ALA A 91 -2.51 8.19 -8.22
C ALA A 91 -1.73 6.88 -8.33
N LYS A 92 -0.80 6.74 -9.28
CA LYS A 92 0.33 5.84 -9.00
C LYS A 92 1.20 6.55 -7.97
N LEU A 93 0.66 6.86 -6.78
CA LEU A 93 1.43 7.10 -5.57
C LEU A 93 1.50 5.73 -4.92
N HIS A 94 2.46 4.93 -5.34
CA HIS A 94 2.95 3.87 -4.49
C HIS A 94 4.39 4.21 -4.18
N ALA A 95 4.60 5.30 -3.44
CA ALA A 95 5.65 5.18 -2.44
C ALA A 95 5.34 3.86 -1.73
N PRO A 96 6.23 2.87 -1.76
CA PRO A 96 6.09 1.80 -0.83
C PRO A 96 6.28 2.48 0.51
N ALA A 97 5.18 2.93 1.06
CA ALA A 97 4.92 2.67 2.44
C ALA A 97 4.82 1.15 2.52
N SER A 98 6.00 0.52 2.39
CA SER A 98 6.21 -0.90 2.36
C SER A 98 5.53 -1.38 3.61
N LEU A 99 4.51 -2.22 3.45
CA LEU A 99 4.24 -3.14 4.52
C LEU A 99 5.42 -4.12 4.52
N ARG A 100 6.51 -3.70 5.17
CA ARG A 100 7.53 -4.59 5.68
C ARG A 100 6.99 -5.13 6.99
N VAL A 101 6.57 -6.38 7.02
CA VAL A 101 6.52 -7.15 8.26
C VAL A 101 7.95 -7.55 8.56
N GLN A 102 8.70 -6.65 9.20
CA GLN A 102 9.97 -7.06 9.79
C GLN A 102 9.67 -7.92 11.02
N TYR A 103 9.81 -9.23 10.85
CA TYR A 103 10.05 -10.13 11.98
C TYR A 103 11.45 -9.81 12.51
N THR A 104 11.52 -8.94 13.51
CA THR A 104 12.70 -8.88 14.36
C THR A 104 12.59 -10.07 15.32
N ASN A 105 13.47 -11.06 15.12
CA ASN A 105 13.61 -12.19 16.03
C ASN A 105 13.96 -11.65 17.44
N PRO A 106 13.50 -12.30 18.53
CA PRO A 106 13.76 -11.84 19.90
C PRO A 106 15.24 -11.79 20.25
#